data_AF-D6LJI1-F1
#
_entry.id   AF-D6LJI1-F1
#
_cell.length_a   1.000
_cell.length_b   1.000
_cell.length_c   1.000
_cell.angle_alpha   90.00
_cell.angle_beta   90.00
_cell.angle_gamma   90.00
#
_symmetry.space_group_name_H-M   'P 1'
#
loop_
_entity.id
_entity.type
_entity.pdbx_description
1 polymer ?
#
loop_
_entity_poly.entity_id
_entity_poly.type
_entity_poly.pdbx_seq_one_letter_code
_entity_poly.pdbx_strand_id
1 'polypeptide(L)' 'EIPIYDKENPQEYIFSGKRIKRGLYQTSAGKLINADCNGALNILRKSKVVDLSVLYNRGELNTPKRIRVV' A
#
# COMPACT_ATOMS: atom_id res chain seq x y z
N GLU A 1 7.62 10.10 9.03
CA GLU A 1 8.17 9.65 7.73
C GLU A 1 7.76 8.19 7.51
N ILE A 2 7.63 7.70 6.27
CA ILE A 2 7.20 6.30 6.02
C ILE A 2 8.45 5.42 5.84
N PRO A 3 8.63 4.37 6.65
CA PRO A 3 9.83 3.54 6.61
C PRO A 3 9.95 2.79 5.28
N ILE A 4 11.15 2.76 4.70
CA ILE A 4 11.48 1.97 3.51
C ILE A 4 12.06 0.65 4.01
N TYR A 5 11.55 -0.47 3.48
CA TYR A 5 12.07 -1.78 3.86
C TYR A 5 13.48 -1.94 3.28
N ASP A 6 14.43 -2.24 4.15
CA ASP A 6 15.80 -2.58 3.81
C ASP A 6 16.10 -3.98 4.36
N LYS A 7 16.55 -4.90 3.50
CA LYS A 7 16.87 -6.28 3.87
C LYS A 7 18.19 -6.35 4.63
N GLU A 8 19.12 -5.45 4.35
CA GLU A 8 20.47 -5.45 4.92
C GLU A 8 20.49 -4.83 6.33
N ASN A 9 19.52 -3.95 6.61
CA ASN A 9 19.40 -3.23 7.87
C ASN A 9 18.02 -3.44 8.50
N PRO A 10 17.79 -4.58 9.19
CA PRO A 10 16.54 -4.81 9.90
C PRO A 10 16.40 -3.81 11.05
N GLN A 11 15.42 -2.91 10.92
CA GLN A 11 15.10 -1.90 11.92
C GLN A 11 13.67 -2.09 12.42
N GLU A 12 13.47 -1.89 13.72
CA GLU A 12 12.11 -1.79 14.28
C GLU A 12 11.48 -0.45 13.89
N TYR A 13 10.32 -0.51 13.25
CA TYR A 13 9.57 0.68 12.86
C TYR A 13 8.37 0.88 13.75
N ILE A 14 8.27 2.07 14.34
CA ILE A 14 7.08 2.50 15.08
C ILE A 14 6.12 3.13 14.09
N PHE A 15 4.99 2.46 13.84
CA PHE A 15 3.91 2.98 13.01
C PHE A 15 2.95 3.82 13.86
N SER A 16 2.43 4.89 13.26
CA SER A 16 1.48 5.79 13.94
C SER A 16 0.09 5.16 14.13
N GLY A 17 -0.26 4.17 13.33
CA GLY A 17 -1.51 3.40 13.43
C GLY A 17 -1.26 1.91 13.64
N LYS A 18 -2.35 1.16 13.82
CA LYS A 18 -2.32 -0.26 14.19
C LYS A 18 -3.21 -1.09 13.25
N ARG A 19 -2.69 -2.24 12.79
CA ARG A 19 -3.51 -3.25 12.12
C ARG A 19 -4.29 -4.03 13.18
N ILE A 20 -5.62 -3.99 13.11
CA ILE A 20 -6.48 -4.67 14.09
C ILE A 20 -6.71 -6.12 13.66
N LYS A 21 -7.04 -6.32 12.38
CA LYS A 21 -7.23 -7.63 11.75
C LYS A 21 -6.99 -7.54 10.25
N ARG A 22 -7.07 -8.68 9.54
CA ARG A 22 -7.00 -8.70 8.06
C ARG A 22 -8.07 -7.76 7.49
N GLY A 23 -7.67 -6.89 6.55
CA GLY A 23 -8.56 -5.91 5.92
C GLY A 23 -8.94 -4.71 6.80
N LEU A 24 -8.48 -4.59 8.05
CA LEU A 24 -8.83 -3.47 8.94
C LEU A 24 -7.60 -2.84 9.61
N TYR A 25 -7.44 -1.54 9.39
CA TYR A 25 -6.37 -0.72 9.95
C TYR A 25 -6.95 0.49 10.67
N GLN A 26 -6.43 0.79 11.86
CA GLN A 26 -6.75 1.98 12.63
C GLN A 26 -5.64 3.01 12.46
N THR A 27 -5.98 4.21 12.00
CA THR A 27 -5.02 5.32 11.87
C THR A 27 -4.72 5.96 13.23
N SER A 28 -3.67 6.79 13.30
CA SER A 28 -3.34 7.55 14.51
C SER A 28 -4.47 8.48 14.98
N ALA A 29 -5.35 8.90 14.06
CA ALA A 29 -6.53 9.70 14.37
C ALA A 29 -7.74 8.85 14.80
N GLY A 30 -7.57 7.55 15.03
CA GLY A 30 -8.62 6.63 15.45
C GLY A 30 -9.57 6.16 14.33
N LYS A 31 -9.36 6.60 13.08
CA LYS A 31 -10.21 6.21 11.95
C LYS A 31 -9.93 4.78 11.51
N LEU A 32 -10.98 4.05 11.16
CA LEU A 32 -10.87 2.70 10.61
C LEU A 32 -10.91 2.75 9.08
N ILE A 33 -9.90 2.17 8.44
CA ILE A 33 -9.77 2.06 6.99
C ILE A 33 -9.35 0.65 6.59
N ASN A 34 -9.49 0.32 5.30
CA ASN A 34 -8.99 -0.95 4.81
C ASN A 34 -7.45 -0.98 4.85
N ALA A 35 -6.87 -2.08 5.34
CA ALA A 35 -5.43 -2.24 5.47
C ALA A 35 -4.69 -2.22 4.12
N ASP A 36 -5.29 -2.78 3.06
CA ASP A 36 -4.71 -2.81 1.72
C ASP A 36 -4.73 -1.41 1.09
N CYS A 37 -5.79 -0.62 1.32
CA CYS A 37 -5.84 0.79 0.93
C CYS A 37 -4.75 1.60 1.63
N ASN A 38 -4.54 1.38 2.94
CA ASN A 38 -3.44 2.02 3.67
C ASN A 38 -2.06 1.64 3.08
N GLY A 39 -1.87 0.37 2.72
CA GLY A 39 -0.67 -0.12 2.05
C GLY A 39 -0.44 0.55 0.69
N ALA A 40 -1.45 0.58 -0.18
CA ALA A 40 -1.39 1.21 -1.48
C ALA A 40 -1.05 2.71 -1.38
N LEU A 41 -1.69 3.43 -0.46
CA LEU A 41 -1.42 4.84 -0.21
C LEU A 41 0.00 5.09 0.30
N ASN A 42 0.54 4.20 1.14
CA ASN A 42 1.93 4.31 1.60
C ASN A 42 2.93 4.06 0.46
N ILE A 43 2.66 3.11 -0.43
CA ILE A 43 3.48 2.87 -1.63
C ILE A 43 3.45 4.10 -2.54
N LEU A 44 2.26 4.64 -2.81
CA LEU A 44 2.09 5.87 -3.61
C LEU A 44 2.93 7.02 -3.02
N ARG A 45 2.84 7.23 -1.70
CA ARG A 45 3.62 8.29 -1.03
C ARG A 45 5.13 8.06 -1.08
N LYS A 46 5.60 6.80 -1.05
CA LYS A 46 7.04 6.46 -1.22
C LYS A 46 7.52 6.68 -2.65
N SER A 47 6.68 6.40 -3.64
CA SER A 47 7.03 6.49 -5.06
C SER A 47 7.27 7.92 -5.55
N LYS A 48 7.02 8.95 -4.71
CA LYS A 48 7.20 10.38 -5.04
C LYS A 48 6.54 10.77 -6.37
N VAL A 49 5.42 10.13 -6.72
CA VAL A 49 4.69 10.43 -7.95
C VAL A 49 4.27 11.89 -7.91
N VAL A 50 4.67 12.62 -8.94
CA VAL A 50 4.54 14.08 -9.03
C VAL A 50 3.08 14.50 -9.20
N ASP A 51 2.27 13.68 -9.87
CA ASP A 51 0.87 13.99 -10.13
C ASP A 51 -0.01 12.73 -10.25
N LEU A 52 -1.08 12.67 -9.45
CA LEU A 52 -2.10 11.61 -9.53
C LEU A 52 -2.97 11.75 -10.78
N SER A 53 -3.12 12.95 -11.34
CA SER A 53 -3.94 13.20 -12.53
C SER A 53 -3.41 12.47 -13.76
N VAL A 54 -2.08 12.37 -13.86
CA VAL A 54 -1.37 11.61 -14.92
C VAL A 54 -1.54 10.11 -14.73
N LEU A 55 -1.57 9.63 -13.49
CA LEU A 55 -1.59 8.20 -13.16
C LEU A 55 -3.00 7.58 -13.25
N TYR A 56 -4.06 8.35 -13.01
CA TYR A 56 -5.41 7.79 -12.81
C TYR A 56 -6.19 7.44 -14.08
N ASN A 57 -5.71 7.72 -15.30
CA ASN A 57 -6.54 7.57 -16.51
C ASN A 57 -5.86 6.98 -17.75
N ARG A 58 -4.66 6.38 -17.64
CA ARG A 58 -4.02 5.77 -18.81
C ARG A 58 -3.49 4.38 -18.50
N GLY A 59 -4.20 3.37 -18.98
CA GLY A 59 -3.75 1.99 -18.97
C GLY A 59 -4.83 1.04 -19.49
N GLU A 60 -4.44 0.13 -20.38
CA GLU A 60 -5.26 -1.01 -20.78
C GLU A 60 -5.02 -2.12 -19.77
N LEU A 61 -6.06 -2.50 -19.00
CA LEU A 61 -5.94 -3.56 -18.01
C LEU A 61 -5.95 -4.92 -18.74
N ASN A 62 -4.77 -5.37 -19.17
CA ASN A 62 -4.63 -6.71 -19.74
C ASN A 62 -4.97 -7.76 -18.68
N THR A 63 -6.13 -8.41 -18.81
CA THR A 63 -6.48 -9.55 -17.99
C THR A 63 -5.53 -10.70 -18.31
N PRO A 64 -4.79 -11.24 -17.32
CA PRO A 64 -3.86 -12.34 -17.57
C PRO A 64 -4.61 -13.58 -18.07
N LYS A 65 -4.02 -14.32 -19.02
CA LYS A 65 -4.55 -15.63 -19.44
C LYS A 65 -4.55 -16.58 -18.24
N ARG A 66 -5.74 -16.99 -17.80
CA ARG A 66 -5.87 -18.04 -16.78
C ARG A 66 -5.59 -19.39 -17.42
N ILE A 67 -4.56 -20.07 -16.95
CA ILE A 67 -4.25 -21.45 -17.34
C ILE A 67 -4.77 -22.36 -16.23
N ARG A 68 -5.63 -23.32 -16.57
CA ARG A 68 -6.07 -24.37 -15.66
C ARG A 68 -5.12 -25.55 -15.81
N VAL A 69 -4.38 -25.86 -14.76
CA VAL A 69 -3.61 -27.11 -14.67
C VAL A 69 -4.57 -28.19 -14.18
N VAL A 70 -4.75 -29.23 -14.99
CA VAL A 70 -5.49 -30.45 -14.66
C VAL A 70 -4.52 -31.53 -14.22
#